data_AF-A0A933Y6E1-F1
#
_entry.id   AF-A0A933Y6E1-F1
#
_cell.length_a   1.000
_cell.length_b   1.000
_cell.length_c   1.000
_cell.angle_alpha   90.00
_cell.angle_beta   90.00
_cell.angle_gamma   90.00
#
_symmetry.space_group_name_H-M   'P 1'
#
loop_
_entity.id
_entity.type
_entity.pdbx_description
1 polymer ?
#
loop_
_entity_poly.entity_id
_entity_poly.type
_entity_poly.pdbx_seq_one_letter_code
_entity_poly.pdbx_strand_id
1 'polypeptide(L)'
;METLKQSMTTAQIGYDKRFIMVTNVLYPLGAVVHTVMMLLFIAVEIPQVVYLNLGSALIFIIATALNRYNLSTMALILVISEMMLFAYVGCYYLGWESGFHMFALLSIPVVFLNTQLDMKIKVIMVATAGLIMSVMFLGYHDILYGTIQINPQIVHTVHFGSLAVVVTIMAFSAHYYATSVARFEVELSRSRDAAVLDANTDKLTQLYNRRAMLDVLRRNIEGEIPTDGHAVIMCDIDNFKSINDHYGHMVGDKVLGKAASIMKEQLRRQDAIGRWGGEEFIILLANTNRDEATTIVERLRSSIEQSVAIRPEENNPVTITFGVHHIVHATPLSDCLQSADEALYAGKRAGKNRVMTTW
;
A
#
# COMPACT_ATOMS: atom_id res chain seq x y z
N MET A 1 20.60 -1.72 -2.70
CA MET A 1 20.23 -1.52 -4.13
C MET A 1 19.43 -2.69 -4.69
N GLU A 2 19.77 -3.95 -4.38
CA GLU A 2 19.00 -5.13 -4.84
C GLU A 2 17.56 -5.18 -4.32
N THR A 3 17.32 -4.93 -3.03
CA THR A 3 15.99 -4.89 -2.42
C THR A 3 15.09 -3.78 -3.00
N LEU A 4 15.68 -2.64 -3.37
CA LEU A 4 15.00 -1.54 -4.07
C LEU A 4 14.67 -1.89 -5.52
N LYS A 5 15.57 -2.60 -6.23
CA LYS A 5 15.27 -3.12 -7.56
C LYS A 5 14.16 -4.16 -7.52
N GLN A 6 14.20 -5.09 -6.56
CA GLN A 6 13.20 -6.15 -6.40
C GLN A 6 11.81 -5.61 -6.04
N SER A 7 11.73 -4.56 -5.21
CA SER A 7 10.47 -3.89 -4.89
C SER A 7 9.91 -3.12 -6.09
N MET A 8 10.76 -2.44 -6.88
CA MET A 8 10.35 -1.77 -8.11
C MET A 8 9.84 -2.77 -9.16
N THR A 9 10.52 -3.90 -9.35
CA THR A 9 10.08 -4.96 -10.28
C THR A 9 8.74 -5.57 -9.87
N THR A 10 8.52 -5.78 -8.57
CA THR A 10 7.26 -6.33 -8.05
C THR A 10 6.10 -5.34 -8.21
N ALA A 11 6.35 -4.06 -7.96
CA ALA A 11 5.38 -3.00 -8.17
C ALA A 11 4.98 -2.90 -9.65
N GLN A 12 5.94 -2.94 -10.57
CA GLN A 12 5.71 -2.85 -12.02
C GLN A 12 4.88 -4.03 -12.55
N ILE A 13 5.15 -5.26 -12.07
CA ILE A 13 4.32 -6.45 -12.35
C ILE A 13 2.88 -6.27 -11.85
N GLY A 14 2.69 -5.59 -10.71
CA GLY A 14 1.38 -5.28 -10.16
C GLY A 14 0.58 -4.27 -11.00
N TYR A 15 1.25 -3.26 -11.56
CA TYR A 15 0.62 -2.27 -12.45
C TYR A 15 0.15 -2.89 -13.77
N ASP A 16 0.97 -3.75 -14.38
CA ASP A 16 0.66 -4.38 -15.68
C ASP A 16 -0.59 -5.27 -15.62
N LYS A 17 -0.75 -6.03 -14.52
CA LYS A 17 -1.96 -6.83 -14.30
C LYS A 17 -3.23 -5.99 -14.21
N ARG A 18 -3.14 -4.76 -13.67
CA ARG A 18 -4.30 -3.87 -13.52
C ARG A 18 -4.74 -3.32 -14.88
N PHE A 19 -3.81 -2.87 -15.73
CA PHE A 19 -4.15 -2.45 -17.09
C PHE A 19 -4.85 -3.56 -17.89
N ILE A 20 -4.31 -4.79 -17.81
CA ILE A 20 -4.89 -5.96 -18.47
C ILE A 20 -6.29 -6.27 -17.92
N MET A 21 -6.51 -6.18 -16.61
CA MET A 21 -7.83 -6.37 -16.00
C MET A 21 -8.88 -5.40 -16.54
N VAL A 22 -8.52 -4.12 -16.73
CA VAL A 22 -9.44 -3.11 -17.28
C VAL A 22 -9.77 -3.37 -18.72
N THR A 23 -8.74 -3.60 -19.53
CA THR A 23 -8.88 -3.77 -20.96
C THR A 23 -9.58 -5.10 -21.29
N ASN A 24 -9.50 -6.09 -20.42
CA ASN A 24 -10.34 -7.31 -20.48
C ASN A 24 -11.83 -7.06 -20.24
N VAL A 25 -12.22 -5.89 -19.73
CA VAL A 25 -13.63 -5.45 -19.64
C VAL A 25 -13.97 -4.52 -20.80
N LEU A 26 -13.12 -3.53 -21.08
CA LEU A 26 -13.37 -2.52 -22.12
C LEU A 26 -13.38 -3.11 -23.52
N TYR A 27 -12.48 -4.04 -23.86
CA TYR A 27 -12.39 -4.55 -25.23
C TYR A 27 -13.59 -5.43 -25.62
N PRO A 28 -14.07 -6.38 -24.78
CA PRO A 28 -15.32 -7.07 -25.06
C PRO A 28 -16.52 -6.14 -25.13
N LEU A 29 -16.57 -5.11 -24.28
CA LEU A 29 -17.62 -4.09 -24.35
C LEU A 29 -17.60 -3.35 -25.70
N GLY A 30 -16.41 -3.02 -26.23
CA GLY A 30 -16.26 -2.47 -27.57
C GLY A 30 -16.83 -3.38 -28.66
N ALA A 31 -16.53 -4.68 -28.62
CA ALA A 31 -17.10 -5.66 -29.57
C ALA A 31 -18.64 -5.73 -29.49
N VAL A 32 -19.21 -5.63 -28.27
CA VAL A 32 -20.67 -5.57 -28.07
C VAL A 32 -21.25 -4.30 -28.67
N VAL A 33 -20.63 -3.14 -28.43
CA VAL A 33 -21.06 -1.85 -29.01
C VAL A 33 -21.07 -1.92 -30.53
N HIS A 34 -20.00 -2.42 -31.16
CA HIS A 34 -19.97 -2.61 -32.61
C HIS A 34 -21.04 -3.59 -33.11
N THR A 35 -21.30 -4.66 -32.38
CA THR A 35 -22.38 -5.61 -32.73
C THR A 35 -23.76 -4.95 -32.69
N VAL A 36 -24.03 -4.14 -31.67
CA VAL A 36 -25.30 -3.39 -31.56
C VAL A 36 -25.43 -2.36 -32.68
N MET A 37 -24.37 -1.60 -32.95
CA MET A 37 -24.34 -0.64 -34.07
C MET A 37 -24.53 -1.35 -35.42
N MET A 38 -23.89 -2.50 -35.62
CA MET A 38 -24.06 -3.33 -36.82
C MET A 38 -25.54 -3.69 -37.04
N LEU A 39 -26.24 -4.17 -36.01
CA LEU A 39 -27.68 -4.49 -36.10
C LEU A 39 -28.52 -3.26 -36.44
N LEU A 40 -28.19 -2.09 -35.87
CA LEU A 40 -28.86 -0.84 -36.20
C LEU A 40 -28.65 -0.45 -37.67
N PHE A 41 -27.43 -0.57 -38.20
CA PHE A 41 -27.14 -0.23 -39.59
C PHE A 41 -27.66 -1.25 -40.61
N ILE A 42 -27.89 -2.51 -40.20
CA ILE A 42 -28.68 -3.47 -40.99
C ILE A 42 -30.11 -2.97 -41.14
N ALA A 43 -30.74 -2.52 -40.05
CA ALA A 43 -32.13 -2.04 -40.07
C ALA A 43 -32.33 -0.76 -40.89
N VAL A 44 -31.28 0.04 -41.05
CA VAL A 44 -31.28 1.29 -41.84
C VAL A 44 -30.75 1.07 -43.28
N GLU A 45 -30.39 -0.16 -43.64
CA GLU A 45 -29.93 -0.54 -44.98
C GLU A 45 -28.65 0.19 -45.44
N ILE A 46 -27.68 0.39 -44.53
CA ILE A 46 -26.37 1.01 -44.86
C ILE A 46 -25.26 -0.06 -44.78
N PRO A 47 -25.07 -0.88 -45.82
CA PRO A 47 -24.18 -2.04 -45.78
C PRO A 47 -22.71 -1.69 -45.54
N GLN A 48 -22.25 -0.52 -45.99
CA GLN A 48 -20.87 -0.06 -45.80
C GLN A 48 -20.51 0.05 -44.32
N VAL A 49 -21.43 0.57 -43.50
CA VAL A 49 -21.24 0.75 -42.05
C VAL A 49 -21.44 -0.58 -41.30
N VAL A 50 -22.23 -1.50 -41.85
CA VAL A 50 -22.34 -2.88 -41.34
C VAL A 50 -20.99 -3.60 -41.44
N TYR A 51 -20.34 -3.58 -42.60
CA TYR A 51 -19.02 -4.19 -42.78
C TYR A 51 -17.94 -3.55 -41.92
N LEU A 52 -17.99 -2.22 -41.76
CA LEU A 52 -17.10 -1.50 -40.85
C LEU A 52 -17.23 -2.04 -39.41
N ASN A 53 -18.45 -2.11 -38.87
CA ASN A 53 -18.68 -2.60 -37.51
C ASN A 53 -18.33 -4.08 -37.34
N LEU A 54 -18.53 -4.92 -38.36
CA LEU A 54 -18.10 -6.32 -38.32
C LEU A 54 -16.57 -6.41 -38.17
N GLY A 55 -15.83 -5.65 -38.98
CA GLY A 55 -14.36 -5.58 -38.90
C GLY A 55 -13.88 -5.09 -37.53
N SER A 56 -14.49 -4.02 -37.03
CA SER A 56 -14.21 -3.47 -35.70
C SER A 56 -14.46 -4.48 -34.58
N ALA A 57 -15.60 -5.18 -34.59
CA ALA A 57 -15.92 -6.20 -33.60
C ALA A 57 -14.87 -7.33 -33.57
N LEU A 58 -14.40 -7.78 -34.75
CA LEU A 58 -13.31 -8.76 -34.85
C LEU A 58 -12.00 -8.21 -34.25
N ILE A 59 -11.66 -6.94 -34.52
CA ILE A 59 -10.47 -6.30 -33.96
C ILE A 59 -10.53 -6.26 -32.43
N PHE A 60 -11.67 -5.89 -31.84
CA PHE A 60 -11.82 -5.88 -30.38
C PHE A 60 -11.75 -7.29 -29.76
N ILE A 61 -12.23 -8.31 -30.46
CA ILE A 61 -12.06 -9.72 -30.05
C ILE A 61 -10.57 -10.11 -30.09
N ILE A 62 -9.85 -9.75 -31.16
CA ILE A 62 -8.41 -10.00 -31.29
C ILE A 62 -7.63 -9.26 -30.19
N ALA A 63 -7.95 -8.00 -29.91
CA ALA A 63 -7.33 -7.23 -28.84
C ALA A 63 -7.55 -7.88 -27.46
N THR A 64 -8.74 -8.41 -27.22
CA THR A 64 -9.05 -9.20 -26.01
C THR A 64 -8.17 -10.45 -25.93
N ALA A 65 -7.98 -11.16 -27.05
CA ALA A 65 -7.10 -12.33 -27.09
C ALA A 65 -5.63 -11.96 -26.85
N LEU A 66 -5.14 -10.87 -27.46
CA LEU A 66 -3.77 -10.37 -27.26
C LEU A 66 -3.48 -10.06 -25.78
N ASN A 67 -4.43 -9.46 -25.07
CA ASN A 67 -4.30 -9.24 -23.62
C ASN A 67 -4.11 -10.53 -22.83
N ARG A 68 -4.80 -11.62 -23.19
CA ARG A 68 -4.66 -12.93 -22.54
C ARG A 68 -3.27 -13.54 -22.75
N TYR A 69 -2.59 -13.17 -23.84
CA TYR A 69 -1.21 -13.56 -24.14
C TYR A 69 -0.17 -12.54 -23.65
N ASN A 70 -0.55 -11.57 -22.80
CA ASN A 70 0.30 -10.48 -22.30
C ASN A 70 0.87 -9.56 -23.40
N LEU A 71 0.22 -9.48 -24.56
CA LEU A 71 0.58 -8.57 -25.67
C LEU A 71 -0.24 -7.27 -25.60
N SER A 72 -0.36 -6.70 -24.40
CA SER A 72 -1.33 -5.62 -24.12
C SER A 72 -1.01 -4.29 -24.81
N THR A 73 0.27 -4.00 -25.07
CA THR A 73 0.67 -2.82 -25.86
C THR A 73 0.33 -2.97 -27.34
N MET A 74 0.44 -4.19 -27.90
CA MET A 74 0.00 -4.46 -29.27
C MET A 74 -1.53 -4.34 -29.37
N ALA A 75 -2.25 -4.87 -28.38
CA ALA A 75 -3.71 -4.73 -28.29
C ALA A 75 -4.14 -3.25 -28.23
N LEU A 76 -3.43 -2.44 -27.45
CA LEU A 76 -3.66 -1.00 -27.34
C LEU A 76 -3.50 -0.27 -28.67
N ILE A 77 -2.37 -0.50 -29.36
CA ILE A 77 -2.10 0.13 -30.66
C ILE A 77 -3.18 -0.28 -31.67
N LEU A 78 -3.52 -1.57 -31.72
CA LEU A 78 -4.54 -2.11 -32.61
C LEU A 78 -5.91 -1.45 -32.38
N VAL A 79 -6.35 -1.32 -31.13
CA VAL A 79 -7.63 -0.68 -30.77
C VAL A 79 -7.63 0.82 -31.11
N ILE A 80 -6.54 1.54 -30.87
CA ILE A 80 -6.46 2.96 -31.19
C ILE A 80 -6.48 3.18 -32.71
N SER A 81 -5.72 2.38 -33.46
CA SER A 81 -5.73 2.44 -34.92
C SER A 81 -7.11 2.13 -35.49
N GLU A 82 -7.81 1.16 -34.92
CA GLU A 82 -9.19 0.86 -35.26
C GLU A 82 -10.11 2.04 -34.97
N MET A 83 -10.05 2.65 -33.77
CA MET A 83 -10.91 3.79 -33.42
C MET A 83 -10.71 4.98 -34.36
N MET A 84 -9.47 5.24 -34.80
CA MET A 84 -9.18 6.29 -35.79
C MET A 84 -9.77 5.95 -37.15
N LEU A 85 -9.60 4.71 -37.60
CA LEU A 85 -10.16 4.24 -38.87
C LEU A 85 -11.69 4.26 -38.85
N PHE A 86 -12.30 3.83 -37.75
CA PHE A 86 -13.75 3.82 -37.54
C PHE A 86 -14.33 5.24 -37.59
N ALA A 87 -13.71 6.18 -36.87
CA ALA A 87 -14.08 7.59 -36.93
C ALA A 87 -13.97 8.16 -38.35
N TYR A 88 -12.90 7.83 -39.07
CA TYR A 88 -12.69 8.28 -40.45
C TYR A 88 -13.73 7.72 -41.42
N VAL A 89 -13.86 6.40 -41.50
CA VAL A 89 -14.74 5.74 -42.46
C VAL A 89 -16.21 6.05 -42.15
N GLY A 90 -16.58 6.15 -40.88
CA GLY A 90 -17.91 6.56 -40.45
C GLY A 90 -18.28 7.96 -40.92
N CYS A 91 -17.42 8.95 -40.67
CA CYS A 91 -17.65 10.32 -41.14
C CYS A 91 -17.60 10.42 -42.68
N TYR A 92 -16.75 9.64 -43.35
CA TYR A 92 -16.71 9.60 -44.82
C TYR A 92 -18.06 9.17 -45.42
N TYR A 93 -18.69 8.12 -44.87
CA TYR A 93 -19.97 7.65 -45.40
C TYR A 93 -21.17 8.48 -44.93
N LEU A 94 -21.22 8.85 -43.64
CA LEU A 94 -22.41 9.44 -42.99
C LEU A 94 -22.31 10.94 -42.71
N GLY A 95 -21.15 11.54 -42.97
CA GLY A 95 -20.87 12.94 -42.68
C GLY A 95 -20.45 13.19 -41.24
N TRP A 96 -19.91 14.37 -40.98
CA TRP A 96 -19.41 14.80 -39.67
C TRP A 96 -20.53 14.83 -38.62
N GLU A 97 -21.71 15.30 -39.04
CA GLU A 97 -22.91 15.43 -38.21
C GLU A 97 -23.41 14.08 -37.66
N SER A 98 -23.00 12.94 -38.24
CA SER A 98 -23.30 11.61 -37.71
C SER A 98 -22.69 11.33 -36.33
N GLY A 99 -21.68 12.11 -35.92
CA GLY A 99 -21.04 11.96 -34.62
C GLY A 99 -19.96 10.87 -34.53
N PHE A 100 -19.63 10.19 -35.63
CA PHE A 100 -18.59 9.13 -35.62
C PHE A 100 -17.20 9.63 -35.19
N HIS A 101 -16.90 10.91 -35.43
CA HIS A 101 -15.68 11.55 -34.96
C HIS A 101 -15.50 11.51 -33.43
N MET A 102 -16.59 11.41 -32.66
CA MET A 102 -16.54 11.35 -31.20
C MET A 102 -15.92 10.04 -30.68
N PHE A 103 -15.98 8.94 -31.43
CA PHE A 103 -15.34 7.68 -31.03
C PHE A 103 -13.82 7.80 -30.94
N ALA A 104 -13.20 8.70 -31.70
CA ALA A 104 -11.77 8.99 -31.59
C ALA A 104 -11.40 9.51 -30.19
N LEU A 105 -12.31 10.18 -29.48
CA LEU A 105 -12.08 10.69 -28.13
C LEU A 105 -11.94 9.56 -27.09
N LEU A 106 -12.47 8.36 -27.37
CA LEU A 106 -12.30 7.19 -26.51
C LEU A 106 -10.86 6.66 -26.48
N SER A 107 -10.00 7.10 -27.42
CA SER A 107 -8.57 6.82 -27.35
C SER A 107 -7.92 7.42 -26.09
N ILE A 108 -8.40 8.56 -25.59
CA ILE A 108 -7.82 9.27 -24.43
C ILE A 108 -7.83 8.38 -23.18
N PRO A 109 -9.00 7.94 -22.65
CA PRO A 109 -8.99 7.11 -21.45
C PRO A 109 -8.23 5.80 -21.66
N VAL A 110 -8.33 5.16 -22.83
CA VAL A 110 -7.67 3.88 -23.12
C VAL A 110 -6.13 4.00 -23.12
N VAL A 111 -5.58 5.08 -23.68
CA VAL A 111 -4.13 5.39 -23.64
C VAL A 111 -3.67 5.67 -22.21
N PHE A 112 -4.41 6.49 -21.46
CA PHE A 112 -3.98 6.92 -20.13
C PHE A 112 -4.10 5.81 -19.07
N LEU A 113 -5.00 4.85 -19.27
CA LEU A 113 -5.11 3.63 -18.47
C LEU A 113 -3.91 2.69 -18.61
N ASN A 114 -3.15 2.78 -19.70
CA ASN A 114 -1.97 1.95 -19.89
C ASN A 114 -0.86 2.31 -18.90
N THR A 115 -0.38 1.38 -18.09
CA THR A 115 0.68 1.65 -17.11
C THR A 115 2.10 1.39 -17.63
N GLN A 116 2.23 0.80 -18.82
CA GLN A 116 3.51 0.37 -19.42
C GLN A 116 4.19 1.48 -20.23
N LEU A 117 3.40 2.38 -20.80
CA LEU A 117 3.88 3.47 -21.63
C LEU A 117 4.24 4.68 -20.78
N ASP A 118 5.37 5.30 -21.12
CA ASP A 118 5.78 6.57 -20.54
C ASP A 118 4.76 7.67 -20.83
N MET A 119 4.63 8.61 -19.89
CA MET A 119 3.72 9.75 -20.02
C MET A 119 3.95 10.55 -21.31
N LYS A 120 5.22 10.71 -21.73
CA LYS A 120 5.56 11.40 -22.99
C LYS A 120 4.96 10.69 -24.20
N ILE A 121 5.04 9.35 -24.25
CA ILE A 121 4.49 8.55 -25.35
C ILE A 121 2.98 8.68 -25.38
N LYS A 122 2.31 8.60 -24.23
CA LYS A 122 0.86 8.77 -24.12
C LYS A 122 0.38 10.12 -24.67
N VAL A 123 1.06 11.20 -24.27
CA VAL A 123 0.75 12.55 -24.74
C VAL A 123 0.96 12.66 -26.25
N ILE A 124 2.05 12.10 -26.78
CA ILE A 124 2.31 12.07 -28.23
C ILE A 124 1.19 11.31 -28.95
N MET A 125 0.80 10.12 -28.48
CA MET A 125 -0.26 9.32 -29.10
C MET A 125 -1.59 10.08 -29.19
N VAL A 126 -2.00 10.73 -28.10
CA VAL A 126 -3.24 11.52 -28.07
C VAL A 126 -3.14 12.78 -28.95
N ALA A 127 -1.98 13.46 -28.93
CA ALA A 127 -1.75 14.62 -29.80
C ALA A 127 -1.77 14.23 -31.29
N THR A 128 -1.18 13.08 -31.65
CA THR A 128 -1.22 12.54 -33.01
C THR A 128 -2.65 12.17 -33.42
N ALA A 129 -3.42 11.51 -32.54
CA ALA A 129 -4.83 11.22 -32.80
C ALA A 129 -5.65 12.51 -33.03
N GLY A 130 -5.44 13.53 -32.20
CA GLY A 130 -6.08 14.84 -32.35
C GLY A 130 -5.71 15.52 -33.67
N LEU A 131 -4.43 15.48 -34.06
CA LEU A 131 -3.96 16.03 -35.33
C LEU A 131 -4.59 15.30 -36.53
N ILE A 132 -4.66 13.97 -36.50
CA ILE A 132 -5.32 13.17 -37.53
C ILE A 132 -6.78 13.62 -37.68
N MET A 133 -7.50 13.76 -36.57
CA MET A 133 -8.89 14.23 -36.58
C MET A 133 -9.04 15.65 -37.15
N SER A 134 -8.12 16.57 -36.83
CA SER A 134 -8.13 17.93 -37.39
C SER A 134 -7.87 17.95 -38.90
N VAL A 135 -6.91 17.15 -39.38
CA VAL A 135 -6.61 17.02 -40.82
C VAL A 135 -7.80 16.41 -41.56
N MET A 136 -8.44 15.39 -40.98
CA MET A 136 -9.64 14.78 -41.55
C MET A 136 -10.77 15.81 -41.71
N PHE A 137 -11.02 16.62 -40.69
CA PHE A 137 -12.06 17.65 -40.73
C PHE A 137 -11.80 18.72 -41.80
N LEU A 138 -10.56 19.21 -41.89
CA LEU A 138 -10.19 20.30 -42.80
C LEU A 138 -9.99 19.85 -44.26
N GLY A 139 -9.60 18.60 -44.49
CA GLY A 139 -9.08 18.14 -45.76
C GLY A 139 -10.12 17.60 -46.76
N TYR A 140 -11.34 17.25 -46.32
CA TYR A 140 -12.25 16.48 -47.16
C TYR A 140 -13.71 16.94 -47.04
N HIS A 141 -14.21 17.54 -48.12
CA HIS A 141 -15.62 17.92 -48.27
C HIS A 141 -16.57 16.74 -48.02
N ASP A 142 -16.21 15.54 -48.49
CA ASP A 142 -17.00 14.32 -48.30
C ASP A 142 -17.09 13.88 -46.83
N ILE A 143 -16.11 14.22 -45.99
CA ILE A 143 -16.17 13.95 -44.54
C ILE A 143 -17.16 14.90 -43.87
N LEU A 144 -17.30 16.12 -44.38
CA LEU A 144 -18.23 17.10 -43.82
C LEU A 144 -19.69 16.69 -44.09
N TYR A 145 -20.00 16.30 -45.32
CA TYR A 145 -21.39 16.05 -45.75
C TYR A 145 -21.77 14.57 -45.89
N GLY A 146 -20.80 13.66 -45.92
CA GLY A 146 -21.00 12.24 -46.19
C GLY A 146 -21.18 11.93 -47.67
N THR A 147 -20.75 10.75 -48.10
CA THR A 147 -20.98 10.29 -49.48
C THR A 147 -22.36 9.67 -49.67
N ILE A 148 -23.00 9.19 -48.60
CA ILE A 148 -24.32 8.55 -48.66
C ILE A 148 -25.38 9.55 -48.21
N GLN A 149 -26.33 9.84 -49.08
CA GLN A 149 -27.48 10.69 -48.75
C GLN A 149 -28.46 9.90 -47.91
N ILE A 150 -28.60 10.29 -46.63
CA ILE A 150 -29.45 9.60 -45.65
C ILE A 150 -30.44 10.62 -45.09
N ASN A 151 -31.62 10.15 -44.69
CA ASN A 151 -32.61 10.98 -44.02
C ASN A 151 -31.96 11.69 -42.80
N PRO A 152 -32.06 13.04 -42.70
CA PRO A 152 -31.46 13.79 -41.59
C PRO A 152 -31.86 13.29 -40.20
N GLN A 153 -33.08 12.78 -40.03
CA GLN A 153 -33.55 12.22 -38.75
C GLN A 153 -32.74 11.00 -38.32
N ILE A 154 -32.31 10.17 -39.27
CA ILE A 154 -31.46 9.01 -39.00
C ILE A 154 -30.06 9.48 -38.60
N VAL A 155 -29.51 10.48 -39.28
CA VAL A 155 -28.21 11.08 -38.94
C VAL A 155 -28.22 11.63 -37.52
N HIS A 156 -29.26 12.39 -37.13
CA HIS A 156 -29.41 12.88 -35.77
C HIS A 156 -29.58 11.74 -34.74
N THR A 157 -30.34 10.69 -35.07
CA THR A 157 -30.49 9.52 -34.20
C THR A 157 -29.16 8.82 -33.96
N VAL A 158 -28.37 8.63 -35.03
CA VAL A 158 -27.02 8.06 -34.97
C VAL A 158 -26.07 8.96 -34.17
N HIS A 159 -26.17 10.28 -34.32
CA HIS A 159 -25.40 11.25 -33.55
C HIS A 159 -25.66 11.12 -32.05
N PHE A 160 -26.93 11.16 -31.63
CA PHE A 160 -27.29 11.05 -30.22
C PHE A 160 -26.92 9.67 -29.65
N GLY A 161 -27.06 8.60 -30.44
CA GLY A 161 -26.60 7.27 -30.06
C GLY A 161 -25.08 7.22 -29.85
N SER A 162 -24.31 7.81 -30.77
CA SER A 162 -22.84 7.88 -30.68
C SER A 162 -22.40 8.69 -29.46
N LEU A 163 -23.04 9.84 -29.21
CA LEU A 163 -22.79 10.66 -28.02
C LEU A 163 -23.07 9.87 -26.74
N ALA A 164 -24.21 9.18 -26.66
CA ALA A 164 -24.59 8.38 -25.49
C ALA A 164 -23.58 7.25 -25.23
N VAL A 165 -23.10 6.57 -26.26
CA VAL A 165 -22.06 5.53 -26.14
C VAL A 165 -20.75 6.13 -25.62
N VAL A 166 -20.27 7.21 -26.24
CA VAL A 166 -19.01 7.87 -25.86
C VAL A 166 -19.06 8.37 -24.43
N VAL A 167 -20.13 9.06 -24.04
CA VAL A 167 -20.32 9.55 -22.66
C VAL A 167 -20.37 8.40 -21.67
N THR A 168 -21.06 7.30 -22.01
CA THR A 168 -21.15 6.12 -21.13
C THR A 168 -19.79 5.47 -20.91
N ILE A 169 -19.00 5.26 -21.98
CA ILE A 169 -17.67 4.66 -21.87
C ILE A 169 -16.70 5.60 -21.15
N MET A 170 -16.78 6.92 -21.38
CA MET A 170 -15.99 7.90 -20.64
C MET A 170 -16.36 7.92 -19.15
N ALA A 171 -17.64 7.92 -18.81
CA ALA A 171 -18.11 7.88 -17.43
C ALA A 171 -17.67 6.59 -16.72
N PHE A 172 -17.77 5.44 -17.40
CA PHE A 172 -17.26 4.17 -16.90
C PHE A 172 -15.74 4.22 -16.67
N SER A 173 -14.97 4.75 -17.63
CA SER A 173 -13.52 4.88 -17.52
C SER A 173 -13.10 5.83 -16.40
N ALA A 174 -13.80 6.96 -16.24
CA ALA A 174 -13.57 7.92 -15.17
C ALA A 174 -13.91 7.34 -13.79
N HIS A 175 -15.04 6.64 -13.65
CA HIS A 175 -15.41 5.94 -12.43
C HIS A 175 -14.36 4.87 -12.06
N TYR A 176 -13.90 4.10 -13.04
CA TYR A 176 -12.85 3.12 -12.85
C TYR A 176 -11.55 3.78 -12.37
N TYR A 177 -11.14 4.89 -12.99
CA TYR A 177 -9.94 5.63 -12.58
C TYR A 177 -10.07 6.15 -11.14
N ALA A 178 -11.19 6.78 -10.79
CA ALA A 178 -11.45 7.31 -9.45
C ALA A 178 -11.42 6.20 -8.38
N THR A 179 -12.09 5.07 -8.64
CA THR A 179 -12.09 3.93 -7.70
C THR A 179 -10.72 3.27 -7.60
N SER A 180 -9.95 3.24 -8.68
CA SER A 180 -8.58 2.73 -8.67
C SER A 180 -7.66 3.62 -7.81
N VAL A 181 -7.69 4.94 -8.01
CA VAL A 181 -6.92 5.91 -7.22
C VAL A 181 -7.25 5.79 -5.73
N ALA A 182 -8.54 5.73 -5.37
CA ALA A 182 -8.95 5.56 -3.98
C ALA A 182 -8.43 4.25 -3.35
N ARG A 183 -8.45 3.14 -4.08
CA ARG A 183 -7.89 1.86 -3.61
C ARG A 183 -6.38 1.93 -3.39
N PHE A 184 -5.65 2.60 -4.30
CA PHE A 184 -4.20 2.79 -4.17
C PHE A 184 -3.85 3.60 -2.93
N GLU A 185 -4.61 4.66 -2.64
CA GLU A 185 -4.36 5.49 -1.45
C GLU A 185 -4.52 4.69 -0.16
N VAL A 186 -5.56 3.86 -0.06
CA VAL A 186 -5.79 2.97 1.09
C VAL A 186 -4.68 1.92 1.22
N GLU A 187 -4.28 1.29 0.11
CA GLU A 187 -3.21 0.28 0.09
C GLU A 187 -1.87 0.88 0.52
N LEU A 188 -1.55 2.07 0.02
CA LEU A 188 -0.33 2.80 0.37
C LEU A 188 -0.32 3.20 1.85
N SER A 189 -1.45 3.69 2.37
CA SER A 189 -1.59 4.05 3.79
C SER A 189 -1.36 2.84 4.70
N ARG A 190 -2.00 1.70 4.39
CA ARG A 190 -1.78 0.46 5.15
C ARG A 190 -0.34 -0.03 5.10
N SER A 191 0.30 0.03 3.93
CA SER A 191 1.71 -0.36 3.80
C SER A 191 2.62 0.55 4.60
N ARG A 192 2.31 1.85 4.66
CA ARG A 192 3.04 2.82 5.49
C ARG A 192 2.87 2.49 6.98
N ASP A 193 1.64 2.27 7.44
CA ASP A 193 1.36 1.96 8.85
C ASP A 193 2.05 0.66 9.30
N ALA A 194 2.00 -0.38 8.47
CA ALA A 194 2.70 -1.63 8.71
C ALA A 194 4.22 -1.44 8.77
N ALA A 195 4.79 -0.63 7.86
CA ALA A 195 6.21 -0.31 7.86
C ALA A 195 6.61 0.48 9.12
N VAL A 196 5.78 1.41 9.59
CA VAL A 196 6.02 2.15 10.84
C VAL A 196 6.02 1.20 12.04
N LEU A 197 5.07 0.26 12.10
CA LEU A 197 5.00 -0.72 13.18
C LEU A 197 6.24 -1.64 13.18
N ASP A 198 6.60 -2.21 12.03
CA ASP A 198 7.79 -3.07 11.89
C ASP A 198 9.08 -2.32 12.24
N ALA A 199 9.14 -1.03 11.89
CA ALA A 199 10.27 -0.17 12.17
C ALA A 199 10.39 0.21 13.66
N ASN A 200 9.31 0.13 14.45
CA ASN A 200 9.28 0.58 15.85
C ASN A 200 9.15 -0.55 16.87
N THR A 201 8.91 -1.78 16.43
CA THR A 201 8.72 -2.93 17.31
C THR A 201 9.82 -3.97 17.15
N ASP A 202 10.08 -4.73 18.21
CA ASP A 202 10.93 -5.92 18.16
C ASP A 202 10.08 -7.14 17.77
N LYS A 203 10.52 -7.90 16.75
CA LYS A 203 9.72 -8.98 16.15
C LYS A 203 9.41 -10.12 17.11
N LEU A 204 10.33 -10.43 18.02
CA LEU A 204 10.18 -11.54 18.96
C LEU A 204 9.25 -11.18 20.12
N THR A 205 9.45 -10.00 20.69
CA THR A 205 8.81 -9.59 21.96
C THR A 205 7.58 -8.70 21.77
N GLN A 206 7.38 -8.13 20.57
CA GLN A 206 6.28 -7.20 20.26
C GLN A 206 6.25 -5.96 21.18
N LEU A 207 7.41 -5.62 21.74
CA LEU A 207 7.67 -4.40 22.50
C LEU A 207 8.28 -3.34 21.58
N TYR A 208 8.46 -2.11 22.07
CA TYR A 208 9.27 -1.14 21.33
C TYR A 208 10.67 -1.72 21.09
N ASN A 209 11.23 -1.52 19.90
CA ASN A 209 12.65 -1.77 19.71
C ASN A 209 13.48 -0.63 20.34
N ARG A 210 14.79 -0.84 20.48
CA ARG A 210 15.71 0.14 21.08
C ARG A 210 15.56 1.55 20.52
N ARG A 211 15.43 1.69 19.19
CA ARG A 211 15.28 3.00 18.54
C ARG A 211 13.99 3.69 18.95
N ALA A 212 12.85 3.01 18.83
CA ALA A 212 11.56 3.58 19.20
C ALA A 212 11.49 3.90 20.70
N MET A 213 12.08 3.05 21.54
CA MET A 213 12.10 3.26 22.98
C MET A 213 12.97 4.47 23.38
N LEU A 214 14.09 4.71 22.68
CA LEU A 214 14.88 5.94 22.84
C LEU A 214 14.05 7.20 22.55
N ASP A 215 13.25 7.19 21.49
CA ASP A 215 12.38 8.33 21.15
C ASP A 215 11.27 8.55 22.18
N VAL A 216 10.76 7.49 22.81
CA VAL A 216 9.82 7.58 23.93
C VAL A 216 10.49 8.19 25.16
N LEU A 217 11.68 7.71 25.51
CA LEU A 217 12.44 8.19 26.66
C LEU A 217 12.81 9.67 26.52
N ARG A 218 13.38 10.08 25.38
CA ARG A 218 13.73 11.48 25.12
C ARG A 218 12.54 12.42 25.31
N ARG A 219 11.39 12.08 24.71
CA ARG A 219 10.18 12.91 24.79
C ARG A 219 9.67 13.11 26.22
N ASN A 220 9.85 12.14 27.11
CA ASN A 220 9.37 12.24 28.49
C ASN A 220 10.41 12.85 29.43
N ILE A 221 11.70 12.55 29.23
CA ILE A 221 12.77 12.93 30.16
C ILE A 221 13.36 14.30 29.84
N GLU A 222 13.40 14.68 28.57
CA GLU A 222 13.88 16.01 28.14
C GLU A 222 12.74 17.05 28.12
N GLY A 223 11.51 16.63 28.41
CA GLY A 223 10.33 17.49 28.52
C GLY A 223 10.12 18.06 29.92
N GLU A 224 8.92 18.58 30.17
CA GLU A 224 8.52 19.01 31.52
C GLU A 224 8.29 17.78 32.41
N ILE A 225 9.08 17.68 33.48
CA ILE A 225 9.00 16.57 34.44
C ILE A 225 7.83 16.82 35.41
N PRO A 226 6.87 15.89 35.55
CA PRO A 226 5.79 16.00 36.51
C PRO A 226 6.28 16.03 37.96
N THR A 227 5.43 16.48 38.89
CA THR A 227 5.76 16.51 40.34
C THR A 227 6.17 15.15 40.91
N ASP A 228 5.49 14.07 40.49
CA ASP A 228 5.83 12.71 40.92
C ASP A 228 7.06 12.14 40.19
N GLY A 229 7.53 12.82 39.14
CA GLY A 229 8.69 12.43 38.35
C GLY A 229 8.45 11.24 37.42
N HIS A 230 9.54 10.68 36.89
CA HIS A 230 9.57 9.48 36.07
C HIS A 230 10.51 8.45 36.69
N ALA A 231 10.36 7.17 36.36
CA ALA A 231 11.40 6.18 36.65
C ALA A 231 11.84 5.48 35.37
N VAL A 232 13.16 5.34 35.18
CA VAL A 232 13.78 4.55 34.12
C VAL A 232 14.35 3.29 34.74
N ILE A 233 14.05 2.15 34.13
CA ILE A 233 14.45 0.86 34.65
C ILE A 233 15.16 0.09 33.54
N MET A 234 16.41 -0.30 33.80
CA MET A 234 17.12 -1.27 32.98
C MET A 234 16.97 -2.66 33.61
N CYS A 235 16.70 -3.68 32.81
CA CYS A 235 16.59 -5.04 33.33
C CYS A 235 17.08 -6.09 32.35
N ASP A 236 17.56 -7.20 32.89
CA ASP A 236 18.26 -8.24 32.14
C ASP A 236 17.92 -9.61 32.72
N ILE A 237 17.57 -10.56 31.86
CA ILE A 237 17.22 -11.94 32.25
C ILE A 237 18.46 -12.66 32.80
N ASP A 238 18.37 -13.16 34.03
CA ASP A 238 19.48 -13.80 34.69
C ASP A 238 19.89 -15.11 34.01
N ASN A 239 21.19 -15.24 33.72
CA ASN A 239 21.79 -16.44 33.13
C ASN A 239 21.24 -16.81 31.74
N PHE A 240 20.71 -15.85 30.97
CA PHE A 240 20.08 -16.14 29.69
C PHE A 240 20.99 -16.84 28.68
N LYS A 241 22.27 -16.48 28.62
CA LYS A 241 23.27 -17.22 27.83
C LYS A 241 23.32 -18.71 28.21
N SER A 242 23.30 -19.03 29.50
CA SER A 242 23.27 -20.43 29.97
C SER A 242 22.00 -21.15 29.51
N ILE A 243 20.85 -20.46 29.51
CA ILE A 243 19.59 -21.01 28.99
C ILE A 243 19.74 -21.37 27.50
N ASN A 244 20.29 -20.47 26.69
CA ASN A 244 20.53 -20.73 25.27
C ASN A 244 21.53 -21.88 25.06
N ASP A 245 22.62 -21.89 25.81
CA ASP A 245 23.70 -22.88 25.65
C ASP A 245 23.22 -24.30 26.02
N HIS A 246 22.36 -24.45 27.04
CA HIS A 246 21.87 -25.76 27.50
C HIS A 246 20.59 -26.23 26.82
N TYR A 247 19.68 -25.31 26.46
CA TYR A 247 18.33 -25.66 25.98
C TYR A 247 18.06 -25.21 24.53
N GLY A 248 19.00 -24.48 23.92
CA GLY A 248 18.90 -23.97 22.56
C GLY A 248 18.13 -22.66 22.44
N HIS A 249 18.43 -21.91 21.38
CA HIS A 249 17.85 -20.58 21.13
C HIS A 249 16.32 -20.55 21.10
N MET A 250 15.66 -21.61 20.61
CA MET A 250 14.20 -21.68 20.58
C MET A 250 13.58 -21.63 21.98
N VAL A 251 14.27 -22.13 23.00
CA VAL A 251 13.80 -22.05 24.40
C VAL A 251 14.06 -20.66 24.96
N GLY A 252 15.23 -20.08 24.67
CA GLY A 252 15.52 -18.69 25.03
C GLY A 252 14.50 -17.71 24.44
N ASP A 253 14.11 -17.89 23.18
CA ASP A 253 13.10 -17.05 22.52
C ASP A 253 11.73 -17.13 23.22
N LYS A 254 11.32 -18.33 23.68
CA LYS A 254 10.09 -18.49 24.47
C LYS A 254 10.18 -17.79 25.82
N VAL A 255 11.33 -17.89 26.50
CA VAL A 255 11.59 -17.20 27.75
C VAL A 255 11.50 -15.68 27.57
N LEU A 256 12.14 -15.13 26.53
CA LEU A 256 12.07 -13.71 26.19
C LEU A 256 10.65 -13.26 25.90
N GLY A 257 9.93 -13.99 25.05
CA GLY A 257 8.55 -13.66 24.69
C GLY A 257 7.61 -13.68 25.91
N LYS A 258 7.76 -14.66 26.80
CA LYS A 258 6.92 -14.76 28.00
C LYS A 258 7.24 -13.68 29.03
N ALA A 259 8.51 -13.40 29.29
CA ALA A 259 8.93 -12.31 30.18
C ALA A 259 8.43 -10.96 29.66
N ALA A 260 8.58 -10.70 28.35
CA ALA A 260 8.07 -9.50 27.69
C ALA A 260 6.55 -9.34 27.86
N SER A 261 5.78 -10.42 27.65
CA SER A 261 4.31 -10.40 27.82
C SER A 261 3.91 -10.04 29.23
N ILE A 262 4.51 -10.68 30.24
CA ILE A 262 4.23 -10.43 31.66
C ILE A 262 4.54 -8.99 32.02
N MET A 263 5.70 -8.47 31.60
CA MET A 263 6.05 -7.08 31.87
C MET A 263 5.05 -6.12 31.24
N LYS A 264 4.71 -6.33 29.96
CA LYS A 264 3.76 -5.48 29.23
C LYS A 264 2.36 -5.48 29.85
N GLU A 265 1.86 -6.64 30.30
CA GLU A 265 0.53 -6.79 30.88
C GLU A 265 0.38 -6.12 32.25
N GLN A 266 1.47 -5.98 33.00
CA GLN A 266 1.45 -5.38 34.34
C GLN A 266 1.72 -3.87 34.36
N LEU A 267 2.21 -3.32 33.26
CA LEU A 267 2.46 -1.89 33.09
C LEU A 267 1.17 -1.14 32.72
N ARG A 268 1.07 0.13 33.14
CA ARG A 268 -0.08 0.98 32.82
C ARG A 268 0.03 1.47 31.39
N ARG A 269 -1.08 1.96 30.82
CA ARG A 269 -1.12 2.50 29.45
C ARG A 269 -0.13 3.64 29.17
N GLN A 270 0.18 4.43 30.19
CA GLN A 270 1.12 5.57 30.12
C GLN A 270 2.59 5.16 30.28
N ASP A 271 2.84 3.95 30.79
CA ASP A 271 4.18 3.40 30.92
C ASP A 271 4.63 2.85 29.56
N ALA A 272 5.94 2.75 29.35
CA ALA A 272 6.50 2.22 28.11
C ALA A 272 7.55 1.16 28.39
N ILE A 273 7.63 0.16 27.53
CA ILE A 273 8.65 -0.89 27.60
C ILE A 273 9.20 -1.18 26.21
N GLY A 274 10.51 -1.37 26.13
CA GLY A 274 11.18 -1.78 24.92
C GLY A 274 12.26 -2.82 25.16
N ARG A 275 12.56 -3.60 24.12
CA ARG A 275 13.74 -4.47 24.09
C ARG A 275 14.97 -3.63 23.77
N TRP A 276 15.90 -3.59 24.71
CA TRP A 276 17.11 -2.76 24.63
C TRP A 276 18.27 -3.50 23.96
N GLY A 277 18.39 -4.81 24.23
CA GLY A 277 19.45 -5.67 23.74
C GLY A 277 18.99 -7.11 23.51
N GLY A 278 19.93 -8.05 23.54
CA GLY A 278 19.63 -9.48 23.32
C GLY A 278 18.69 -10.05 24.37
N GLU A 279 19.02 -9.82 25.64
CA GLU A 279 18.28 -10.28 26.83
C GLU A 279 17.88 -9.12 27.78
N GLU A 280 18.09 -7.89 27.30
CA GLU A 280 17.89 -6.66 28.06
C GLU A 280 16.61 -5.94 27.63
N PHE A 281 15.90 -5.40 28.61
CA PHE A 281 14.71 -4.59 28.44
C PHE A 281 14.88 -3.27 29.18
N ILE A 282 14.20 -2.25 28.69
CA ILE A 282 14.12 -0.95 29.34
C ILE A 282 12.65 -0.56 29.54
N ILE A 283 12.34 0.00 30.70
CA ILE A 283 11.01 0.45 31.08
C ILE A 283 11.07 1.93 31.45
N LEU A 284 10.05 2.68 31.05
CA LEU A 284 9.73 4.01 31.54
C LEU A 284 8.42 3.92 32.32
N LEU A 285 8.45 4.27 33.60
CA LEU A 285 7.25 4.50 34.41
C LEU A 285 6.96 6.00 34.41
N ALA A 286 5.82 6.39 33.82
CA ALA A 286 5.47 7.79 33.64
C ALA A 286 4.69 8.33 34.85
N ASN A 287 5.02 9.54 35.32
CA ASN A 287 4.40 10.18 36.49
C ASN A 287 4.36 9.23 37.70
N THR A 288 5.53 8.81 38.17
CA THR A 288 5.67 7.74 39.16
C THR A 288 6.75 8.10 40.16
N ASN A 289 6.36 8.21 41.43
CA ASN A 289 7.30 8.47 42.50
C ASN A 289 8.16 7.22 42.80
N ARG A 290 9.23 7.44 43.57
CA ARG A 290 10.22 6.42 43.95
C ARG A 290 9.60 5.15 44.57
N ASP A 291 8.69 5.30 45.53
CA ASP A 291 8.15 4.16 46.28
C ASP A 291 7.19 3.34 45.43
N GLU A 292 6.38 4.02 44.60
CA GLU A 292 5.51 3.39 43.62
C GLU A 292 6.33 2.65 42.55
N ALA A 293 7.39 3.27 42.03
CA ALA A 293 8.28 2.64 41.05
C ALA A 293 8.89 1.35 41.60
N THR A 294 9.43 1.39 42.82
CA THR A 294 10.01 0.21 43.48
C THR A 294 8.97 -0.89 43.66
N THR A 295 7.75 -0.53 44.08
CA THR A 295 6.64 -1.49 44.26
C THR A 295 6.24 -2.16 42.94
N ILE A 296 6.12 -1.38 41.86
CA ILE A 296 5.79 -1.91 40.52
C ILE A 296 6.88 -2.88 40.05
N VAL A 297 8.14 -2.50 40.18
CA VAL A 297 9.27 -3.32 39.70
C VAL A 297 9.43 -4.60 40.51
N GLU A 298 9.20 -4.57 41.83
CA GLU A 298 9.24 -5.80 42.63
C GLU A 298 8.09 -6.75 42.31
N ARG A 299 6.90 -6.22 42.00
CA ARG A 299 5.79 -7.02 41.49
C ARG A 299 6.14 -7.68 40.15
N LEU A 300 6.79 -6.95 39.24
CA LEU A 300 7.27 -7.50 37.97
C LEU A 300 8.27 -8.64 38.20
N ARG A 301 9.28 -8.41 39.06
CA ARG A 301 10.29 -9.41 39.41
C ARG A 301 9.66 -10.69 39.95
N SER A 302 8.80 -10.56 40.96
CA SER A 302 8.14 -11.71 41.58
C SER A 302 7.22 -12.44 40.61
N SER A 303 6.53 -11.73 39.72
CA SER A 303 5.63 -12.34 38.74
C SER A 303 6.37 -13.15 37.68
N ILE A 304 7.53 -12.65 37.23
CA ILE A 304 8.38 -13.38 36.27
C ILE A 304 8.94 -14.63 36.92
N GLU A 305 9.48 -14.53 38.13
CA GLU A 305 10.00 -15.68 38.90
C GLU A 305 8.95 -16.79 39.09
N GLN A 306 7.68 -16.41 39.32
CA GLN A 306 6.59 -17.37 39.52
C GLN A 306 6.01 -17.94 38.22
N SER A 307 6.07 -17.19 37.11
CA SER A 307 5.29 -17.51 35.90
C SER A 307 6.14 -17.90 34.70
N VAL A 308 7.45 -17.64 34.72
CA VAL A 308 8.37 -17.99 33.64
C VAL A 308 9.27 -19.12 34.12
N ALA A 309 9.12 -20.28 33.49
CA ALA A 309 9.99 -21.43 33.70
C ALA A 309 10.67 -21.81 32.38
N ILE A 310 11.91 -22.29 32.46
CA ILE A 310 12.64 -22.80 31.28
C ILE A 310 11.89 -24.02 30.71
N ARG A 311 11.44 -24.89 31.61
CA ARG A 311 10.56 -26.05 31.36
C ARG A 311 9.53 -26.12 32.49
N PRO A 312 8.23 -26.03 32.21
CA PRO A 312 7.18 -26.10 33.24
C PRO A 312 7.28 -27.35 34.11
N GLU A 313 7.67 -28.48 33.52
CA GLU A 313 7.82 -29.78 34.17
C GLU A 313 9.02 -29.90 35.14
N GLU A 314 10.02 -29.02 35.06
CA GLU A 314 11.29 -29.16 35.82
C GLU A 314 11.42 -28.15 36.99
N ASN A 315 10.38 -27.36 37.27
CA ASN A 315 10.36 -26.33 38.32
C ASN A 315 11.63 -25.45 38.35
N ASN A 316 12.04 -24.98 37.15
CA ASN A 316 13.26 -24.20 36.96
C ASN A 316 12.90 -22.75 36.60
N PRO A 317 12.69 -21.87 37.61
CA PRO A 317 12.21 -20.51 37.39
C PRO A 317 13.28 -19.65 36.70
N VAL A 318 12.82 -18.78 35.82
CA VAL A 318 13.64 -17.72 35.23
C VAL A 318 13.54 -16.50 36.11
N THR A 319 14.68 -15.95 36.50
CA THR A 319 14.75 -14.71 37.27
C THR A 319 15.25 -13.56 36.41
N ILE A 320 14.97 -12.35 36.84
CA ILE A 320 15.38 -11.11 36.19
C ILE A 320 15.89 -10.14 37.25
N THR A 321 16.91 -9.38 36.91
CA THR A 321 17.46 -8.33 37.78
C THR A 321 17.09 -6.97 37.19
N PHE A 322 16.73 -6.01 38.04
CA PHE A 322 16.34 -4.65 37.67
C PHE A 322 17.25 -3.61 38.32
N GLY A 323 17.62 -2.60 37.56
CA GLY A 323 18.23 -1.36 38.02
C GLY A 323 17.28 -0.19 37.77
N VAL A 324 16.92 0.54 38.82
CA VAL A 324 15.91 1.60 38.80
C VAL A 324 16.57 2.94 39.09
N HIS A 325 16.27 3.94 38.27
CA HIS A 325 16.65 5.32 38.49
C HIS A 325 15.41 6.23 38.45
N HIS A 326 15.21 7.05 39.49
CA HIS A 326 14.10 7.99 39.58
C HIS A 326 14.52 9.39 39.14
N ILE A 327 13.65 10.07 38.40
CA ILE A 327 13.92 11.33 37.71
C ILE A 327 12.90 12.35 38.22
N VAL A 328 13.38 13.27 39.06
CA VAL A 328 12.57 14.38 39.61
C VAL A 328 12.86 15.73 38.95
N HIS A 329 13.97 15.82 38.23
CA HIS A 329 14.40 17.02 37.52
C HIS A 329 14.87 16.63 36.12
N ALA A 330 14.80 17.58 35.19
CA ALA A 330 15.29 17.37 33.84
C ALA A 330 16.81 17.13 33.88
N THR A 331 17.24 15.96 33.46
CA THR A 331 18.63 15.52 33.36
C THR A 331 18.87 14.92 31.99
N PRO A 332 20.11 14.95 31.48
CA PRO A 332 20.41 14.32 30.19
C PRO A 332 20.02 12.84 30.19
N LEU A 333 19.33 12.40 29.13
CA LEU A 333 18.89 11.01 29.02
C LEU A 333 20.05 10.01 29.18
N SER A 334 21.25 10.36 28.70
CA SER A 334 22.46 9.54 28.88
C SER A 334 22.73 9.20 30.34
N ASP A 335 22.56 10.17 31.22
CA ASP A 335 22.93 10.09 32.64
C ASP A 335 21.88 9.26 33.40
N CYS A 336 20.61 9.41 33.01
CA CYS A 336 19.52 8.58 33.51
C CYS A 336 19.70 7.11 33.14
N LEU A 337 20.07 6.84 31.88
CA LEU A 337 20.33 5.49 31.38
C LEU A 337 21.55 4.88 32.07
N GLN A 338 22.62 5.67 32.24
CA GLN A 338 23.82 5.22 32.93
C GLN A 338 23.53 4.85 34.39
N SER A 339 22.78 5.69 35.12
CA SER A 339 22.42 5.41 36.52
C SER A 339 21.61 4.12 36.66
N ALA A 340 20.61 3.92 35.78
CA ALA A 340 19.81 2.68 35.77
C ALA A 340 20.66 1.44 35.43
N ASP A 341 21.62 1.55 34.51
CA ASP A 341 22.55 0.47 34.16
C ASP A 341 23.51 0.13 35.30
N GLU A 342 24.06 1.14 35.98
CA GLU A 342 24.93 0.97 37.15
C GLU A 342 24.18 0.26 38.30
N ALA A 343 22.91 0.61 38.53
CA ALA A 343 22.05 -0.08 39.48
C ALA A 343 21.84 -1.55 39.08
N LEU A 344 21.54 -1.83 37.81
CA LEU A 344 21.36 -3.18 37.29
C LEU A 344 22.62 -4.02 37.49
N TYR A 345 23.78 -3.46 37.14
CA TYR A 345 25.07 -4.11 37.29
C TYR A 345 25.38 -4.44 38.77
N ALA A 346 25.12 -3.51 39.69
CA ALA A 346 25.24 -3.77 41.13
C ALA A 346 24.33 -4.93 41.57
N GLY A 347 23.12 -5.03 41.01
CA GLY A 347 22.17 -6.10 41.32
C GLY A 347 22.65 -7.47 40.85
N LYS A 348 23.21 -7.53 39.64
CA LYS A 348 23.80 -8.74 39.08
C LYS A 348 24.96 -9.23 39.94
N ARG A 349 25.82 -8.32 40.42
CA ARG A 349 26.95 -8.66 41.30
C ARG A 349 26.55 -9.07 42.71
N ALA A 350 25.45 -8.51 43.22
CA ALA A 350 24.99 -8.79 44.58
C ALA A 350 24.26 -10.15 44.70
N GLY A 351 24.07 -10.86 43.60
CA GLY A 351 23.50 -12.21 43.57
C GLY A 351 22.22 -12.36 42.73
N LYS A 352 21.94 -11.41 41.82
CA LYS A 352 20.83 -11.49 40.84
C LYS A 352 19.44 -11.53 41.50
N ASN A 353 18.38 -11.72 40.69
CA ASN A 353 16.97 -11.80 41.11
C ASN A 353 16.57 -10.72 42.14
N ARG A 354 16.82 -9.45 41.81
CA ARG A 354 16.56 -8.32 42.72
C ARG A 354 16.34 -7.01 41.99
N VAL A 355 15.82 -6.06 42.74
CA VAL A 355 15.73 -4.66 42.33
C VAL A 355 16.80 -3.87 43.07
N MET A 356 17.60 -3.11 42.32
CA MET A 356 18.54 -2.14 42.84
C MET A 356 18.12 -0.75 42.40
N THR A 357 18.37 0.22 43.26
CA THR A 357 17.91 1.60 43.04
C THR A 357 19.06 2.59 43.17
N THR A 358 19.14 3.53 42.24
CA THR A 358 20.04 4.70 42.28
C THR A 358 19.20 5.96 42.25
N TRP A 359 19.34 6.82 43.25
CA TRP A 359 18.53 8.03 43.42
C TRP A 359 19.24 9.26 42.90
#